data_AF-A0A537E7P7-F1
#
_entry.id   AF-A0A537E7P7-F1
#
_cell.length_a   1.000
_cell.length_b   1.000
_cell.length_c   1.000
_cell.angle_alpha   90.00
_cell.angle_beta   90.00
_cell.angle_gamma   90.00
#
_symmetry.space_group_name_H-M   'P 1'
#
loop_
_entity.id
_entity.type
_entity.pdbx_description
1 polymer ?
#
loop_
_entity_poly.entity_id
_entity_poly.type
_entity_poly.pdbx_seq_one_letter_code
_entity_poly.pdbx_strand_id
1 'polypeptide(L)'
;MTENQKPQSGLDTGLAEPRSLATMVDASLKRGSSLSIALSDATVGVNLDNLGDWTITVGLSSRSDRFHQITSSLESLGFFQATENEGTKYMLWTSLLSEVGDVRINAEQILLLALKVLQSPSIPVYIR
;
A
#
# COMPACT_ATOMS: atom_id res chain seq x y z
N MET A 1 -25.34 25.93 22.16
CA MET A 1 -25.23 24.47 22.32
C MET A 1 -24.40 23.98 21.15
N THR A 2 -23.19 23.49 21.43
CA THR A 2 -22.18 23.18 20.42
C THR A 2 -22.18 21.67 20.22
N GLU A 3 -22.71 21.20 19.09
CA GLU A 3 -22.56 19.79 18.68
C GLU A 3 -21.26 19.66 17.90
N ASN A 4 -20.22 19.18 18.58
CA ASN A 4 -18.97 18.77 17.94
C ASN A 4 -19.21 17.43 17.23
N GLN A 5 -19.47 17.47 15.93
CA GLN A 5 -19.39 16.29 15.07
C GLN A 5 -17.92 15.89 14.95
N LYS A 6 -17.53 14.90 15.75
CA LYS A 6 -16.26 14.18 15.63
C LYS A 6 -16.33 13.35 14.33
N PRO A 7 -15.43 13.53 13.35
CA PRO A 7 -15.38 12.61 12.24
C PRO A 7 -14.92 11.25 12.76
N GLN A 8 -15.77 10.23 12.60
CA GLN A 8 -15.40 8.82 12.79
C GLN A 8 -14.36 8.46 11.72
N SER A 9 -13.09 8.71 12.01
CA SER A 9 -11.97 8.13 11.28
C SER A 9 -11.71 6.72 11.83
N GLY A 10 -12.64 5.82 11.53
CA GLY A 10 -12.39 4.38 11.56
C GLY A 10 -12.09 3.98 10.14
N LEU A 11 -10.82 3.86 9.77
CA LEU A 11 -10.42 3.28 8.50
C LEU A 11 -10.99 1.85 8.47
N ASP A 12 -11.95 1.67 7.58
CA ASP A 12 -12.74 0.48 7.40
C ASP A 12 -11.81 -0.72 7.18
N THR A 13 -11.94 -1.73 8.04
CA THR A 13 -11.20 -3.00 7.94
C THR A 13 -11.53 -3.74 6.63
N GLY A 14 -12.54 -3.27 5.90
CA GLY A 14 -12.97 -3.77 4.59
C GLY A 14 -12.05 -3.50 3.40
N LEU A 15 -10.96 -2.72 3.53
CA LEU A 15 -9.99 -2.53 2.43
C LEU A 15 -9.12 -3.78 2.17
N ALA A 16 -9.07 -4.73 3.11
CA ALA A 16 -8.32 -5.99 2.98
C ALA A 16 -9.07 -7.09 2.21
N GLU A 17 -10.35 -6.86 1.89
CA GLU A 17 -11.17 -7.79 1.11
C GLU A 17 -10.92 -7.58 -0.39
N PRO A 18 -10.54 -8.63 -1.15
CA PRO A 18 -10.19 -8.50 -2.57
C PRO A 18 -11.26 -7.81 -3.43
N ARG A 19 -12.54 -8.07 -3.14
CA ARG A 19 -13.67 -7.49 -3.87
C ARG A 19 -13.86 -5.99 -3.60
N SER A 20 -13.62 -5.57 -2.36
CA SER A 20 -13.70 -4.16 -1.96
C SER A 20 -12.57 -3.37 -2.62
N LEU A 21 -11.36 -3.93 -2.63
CA LEU A 21 -10.20 -3.34 -3.28
C LEU A 21 -10.38 -3.19 -4.79
N ALA A 22 -10.80 -4.25 -5.49
CA ALA A 22 -11.05 -4.18 -6.93
C ALA A 22 -12.10 -3.11 -7.26
N THR A 23 -13.20 -3.05 -6.49
CA THR A 23 -14.24 -2.02 -6.68
C THR A 23 -13.70 -0.60 -6.46
N MET A 24 -12.87 -0.38 -5.44
CA MET A 24 -12.25 0.91 -5.17
C MET A 24 -11.28 1.32 -6.28
N VAL A 25 -10.44 0.39 -6.72
CA VAL A 25 -9.47 0.59 -7.80
C VAL A 25 -10.20 0.93 -9.09
N ASP A 26 -11.26 0.19 -9.44
CA ASP A 26 -12.07 0.44 -10.64
C ASP A 26 -12.75 1.81 -10.62
N ALA A 27 -13.22 2.23 -9.44
CA ALA A 27 -13.88 3.52 -9.27
C ALA A 27 -12.90 4.69 -9.32
N SER A 28 -11.67 4.51 -8.82
CA SER A 28 -10.73 5.61 -8.53
C SER A 28 -9.56 5.69 -9.50
N LEU A 29 -9.15 4.57 -10.08
CA LEU A 29 -7.95 4.47 -10.91
C LEU A 29 -8.33 4.33 -12.39
N LYS A 30 -8.08 5.41 -13.13
CA LYS A 30 -8.19 5.48 -14.58
C LYS A 30 -6.79 5.75 -15.14
N ARG A 31 -6.61 5.56 -16.45
CA ARG A 31 -5.34 5.92 -17.10
C ARG A 31 -5.01 7.39 -16.87
N GLY A 32 -3.76 7.63 -16.47
CA GLY A 32 -3.26 8.95 -16.09
C GLY A 32 -3.70 9.42 -14.70
N SER A 33 -4.26 8.55 -13.85
CA SER A 33 -4.69 8.90 -12.50
C SER A 33 -3.92 8.15 -11.41
N SER A 34 -4.05 8.65 -10.18
CA SER A 34 -3.45 8.04 -9.00
C SER A 34 -4.46 7.94 -7.86
N LEU A 35 -4.18 7.02 -6.94
CA LEU A 35 -4.89 6.77 -5.71
C LEU A 35 -3.88 6.80 -4.56
N SER A 36 -4.27 7.35 -3.41
CA SER A 36 -3.44 7.35 -2.21
C SER A 36 -4.25 6.81 -1.04
N ILE A 37 -3.65 5.90 -0.27
CA ILE A 37 -4.24 5.24 0.90
C ILE A 37 -3.34 5.53 2.09
N ALA A 38 -3.87 6.22 3.09
CA ALA A 38 -3.18 6.46 4.35
C ALA A 38 -3.48 5.34 5.35
N LEU A 39 -2.43 4.82 5.99
CA LEU A 39 -2.47 3.84 7.07
C LEU A 39 -1.73 4.42 8.28
N SER A 40 -1.87 3.81 9.46
CA SER A 40 -1.28 4.34 10.70
C SER A 40 0.23 4.59 10.62
N ASP A 41 0.97 3.68 9.99
CA ASP A 41 2.45 3.73 9.93
C ASP A 41 2.98 3.84 8.50
N ALA A 42 2.08 4.00 7.52
CA ALA A 42 2.43 3.93 6.11
C ALA A 42 1.50 4.73 5.21
N THR A 43 2.00 5.13 4.05
CA THR A 43 1.19 5.65 2.96
C THR A 43 1.41 4.78 1.73
N VAL A 44 0.34 4.37 1.06
CA VAL A 44 0.38 3.63 -0.19
C VAL A 44 -0.13 4.50 -1.32
N GLY A 45 0.72 4.80 -2.30
CA GLY A 45 0.35 5.43 -3.55
C GLY A 45 0.21 4.38 -4.65
N VAL A 46 -0.79 4.52 -5.51
CA VAL A 46 -0.98 3.71 -6.71
C VAL A 46 -1.14 4.67 -7.88
N ASN A 47 -0.36 4.50 -8.93
CA ASN A 47 -0.42 5.31 -10.14
C ASN A 47 -0.62 4.40 -11.34
N LEU A 48 -1.59 4.74 -12.20
CA LEU A 48 -1.78 4.13 -13.51
C LEU A 48 -1.47 5.18 -14.55
N ASP A 49 -0.38 4.99 -15.29
CA ASP A 49 0.01 5.96 -16.31
C ASP A 49 -0.90 5.89 -17.57
N ASN A 50 -0.59 6.73 -18.55
CA ASN A 50 -1.36 6.77 -19.80
C ASN A 50 -1.13 5.56 -20.72
N LEU A 51 0.00 4.87 -20.55
CA LEU A 51 0.38 3.68 -21.31
C LEU A 51 -0.27 2.41 -20.74
N GLY A 52 -0.74 2.47 -19.49
CA GLY A 52 -1.35 1.36 -18.78
C GLY A 52 -0.41 0.69 -17.78
N ASP A 53 0.73 1.31 -17.49
CA ASP A 53 1.69 0.84 -16.52
C ASP A 53 1.34 1.29 -15.10
N TRP A 54 1.45 0.33 -14.19
CA TRP A 54 1.15 0.50 -12.79
C TRP A 54 2.43 0.78 -12.01
N THR A 55 2.34 1.69 -11.07
CA THR A 55 3.37 1.93 -10.06
C THR A 55 2.72 1.97 -8.70
N ILE A 56 3.22 1.16 -7.76
CA ILE A 56 2.79 1.14 -6.37
C ILE A 56 3.95 1.63 -5.53
N THR A 57 3.70 2.65 -4.73
CA THR A 57 4.67 3.25 -3.83
C THR A 57 4.22 3.04 -2.39
N VAL A 58 5.11 2.60 -1.52
CA VAL A 58 4.85 2.51 -0.08
C VAL A 58 5.85 3.38 0.66
N GLY A 59 5.37 4.41 1.36
CA GLY A 59 6.15 5.19 2.31
C GLY A 59 6.01 4.60 3.70
N LEU A 60 7.11 4.16 4.31
CA LEU A 60 7.16 3.55 5.65
C LEU A 60 7.96 4.40 6.61
N SER A 61 7.37 4.74 7.75
CA SER A 61 8.12 5.44 8.81
C SER A 61 9.15 4.49 9.44
N SER A 62 10.40 4.92 9.52
CA SER A 62 11.47 4.22 10.24
C SER A 62 11.25 4.15 11.75
N ARG A 63 10.28 4.90 12.27
CA ARG A 63 9.86 4.87 13.68
C ARG A 63 8.87 3.75 13.99
N SER A 64 8.31 3.09 12.97
CA SER A 64 7.45 1.93 13.17
C SER A 64 8.26 0.78 13.77
N ASP A 65 7.75 0.15 14.82
CA ASP A 65 8.31 -1.08 15.42
C ASP A 65 8.38 -2.23 14.40
N ARG A 66 7.52 -2.18 13.38
CA ARG A 66 7.42 -3.18 12.31
C ARG A 66 8.23 -2.84 11.06
N PHE A 67 8.99 -1.74 11.06
CA PHE A 67 9.69 -1.21 9.88
C PHE A 67 10.50 -2.27 9.12
N HIS A 68 11.35 -3.02 9.82
CA HIS A 68 12.20 -4.05 9.20
C HIS A 68 11.39 -5.24 8.65
N GLN A 69 10.36 -5.67 9.39
CA GLN A 69 9.50 -6.78 8.99
C GLN A 69 8.69 -6.43 7.73
N ILE A 70 8.09 -5.24 7.71
CA ILE A 70 7.31 -4.76 6.57
C ILE A 70 8.22 -4.60 5.36
N THR A 71 9.38 -3.95 5.53
CA THR A 71 10.36 -3.76 4.45
C THR A 71 10.74 -5.10 3.80
N SER A 72 11.13 -6.08 4.61
CA SER A 72 11.53 -7.41 4.11
C SER A 72 10.39 -8.12 3.38
N SER A 73 9.16 -7.98 3.89
CA SER A 73 7.97 -8.57 3.27
C SER A 73 7.67 -7.91 1.91
N LEU A 74 7.78 -6.59 1.81
CA LEU A 74 7.61 -5.87 0.54
C LEU A 74 8.70 -6.23 -0.47
N GLU A 75 9.95 -6.39 -0.03
CA GLU A 75 11.05 -6.86 -0.88
C GLU A 75 10.74 -8.25 -1.47
N SER A 76 10.16 -9.15 -0.67
CA SER A 76 9.72 -10.47 -1.16
C SER A 76 8.58 -10.40 -2.20
N LEU A 77 7.82 -9.32 -2.22
CA LEU A 77 6.78 -9.03 -3.22
C LEU A 77 7.34 -8.33 -4.47
N GLY A 78 8.65 -8.11 -4.53
CA GLY A 78 9.33 -7.45 -5.65
C GLY A 78 9.38 -5.93 -5.55
N PHE A 79 9.06 -5.36 -4.39
CA PHE A 79 9.34 -3.94 -4.15
C PHE A 79 10.83 -3.72 -3.96
N PHE A 80 11.33 -2.58 -4.41
CA PHE A 80 12.70 -2.13 -4.14
C PHE A 80 12.70 -0.75 -3.49
N GLN A 81 13.75 -0.45 -2.75
CA GLN A 81 13.93 0.87 -2.15
C GLN A 81 14.19 1.91 -3.25
N ALA A 82 13.30 2.89 -3.36
CA ALA A 82 13.45 4.00 -4.30
C ALA A 82 14.25 5.15 -3.68
N THR A 83 13.91 5.54 -2.45
CA THR A 83 14.60 6.61 -1.71
C THR A 83 14.29 6.52 -0.22
N GLU A 84 15.05 7.27 0.58
CA GLU A 84 14.75 7.50 1.99
C GLU A 84 14.81 9.00 2.25
N ASN A 85 13.78 9.55 2.90
CA ASN A 85 13.72 10.96 3.24
C ASN A 85 13.09 11.15 4.62
N GLU A 86 13.71 11.97 5.47
CA GLU A 86 13.19 12.37 6.78
C GLU A 86 12.69 11.21 7.66
N GLY A 87 13.39 10.07 7.63
CA GLY A 87 12.99 8.87 8.38
C GLY A 87 11.77 8.16 7.79
N THR A 88 11.51 8.34 6.50
CA THR A 88 10.54 7.56 5.72
C THR A 88 11.27 6.84 4.59
N LYS A 89 11.20 5.51 4.57
CA LYS A 89 11.68 4.69 3.45
C LYS A 89 10.57 4.55 2.43
N TYR A 90 10.86 4.95 1.19
CA TYR A 90 9.94 4.79 0.07
C TYR A 90 10.34 3.56 -0.73
N MET A 91 9.41 2.62 -0.84
CA MET A 91 9.53 1.40 -1.61
C MET A 91 8.64 1.47 -2.84
N LEU A 92 9.10 0.90 -3.95
CA LEU A 92 8.42 0.97 -5.23
C LEU A 92 8.30 -0.41 -5.88
N TRP A 93 7.14 -0.67 -6.47
CA TRP A 93 6.88 -1.77 -7.38
C TRP A 93 6.32 -1.20 -8.68
N THR A 94 6.67 -1.77 -9.83
CA THR A 94 6.13 -1.31 -11.12
C THR A 94 5.92 -2.46 -12.09
N SER A 95 4.85 -2.38 -12.88
CA SER A 95 4.58 -3.33 -13.96
C SER A 95 5.59 -3.25 -15.10
N LEU A 96 6.26 -2.12 -15.28
CA LEU A 96 7.28 -1.94 -16.33
C LEU A 96 8.44 -2.94 -16.22
N LEU A 97 8.66 -3.47 -15.02
CA LEU A 97 9.69 -4.47 -14.73
C LEU A 97 9.12 -5.90 -14.66
N SER A 98 7.82 -6.07 -14.91
CA SER A 98 7.13 -7.35 -14.82
C SER A 98 6.95 -7.97 -16.21
N GLU A 99 7.51 -9.15 -16.43
CA GLU A 99 7.36 -9.92 -17.68
C GLU A 99 5.97 -10.61 -17.82
N VAL A 100 5.05 -10.35 -16.90
CA VAL A 100 3.74 -11.01 -16.83
C VAL A 100 2.73 -10.40 -17.81
N GLY A 101 1.99 -11.26 -18.52
CA GLY A 101 1.06 -10.86 -19.59
C GLY A 101 -0.21 -10.14 -19.13
N ASP A 102 -0.70 -10.35 -17.91
CA ASP A 102 -1.82 -9.59 -17.34
C ASP A 102 -1.34 -8.62 -16.26
N VAL A 103 -0.95 -7.43 -16.71
CA VAL A 103 -0.41 -6.36 -15.87
C VAL A 103 -1.39 -5.92 -14.79
N ARG A 104 -2.69 -5.87 -15.10
CA ARG A 104 -3.71 -5.37 -14.16
C ARG A 104 -3.94 -6.36 -13.03
N ILE A 105 -4.20 -7.63 -13.37
CA ILE A 105 -4.43 -8.66 -12.34
C ILE A 105 -3.23 -8.76 -11.42
N ASN A 106 -2.02 -8.72 -11.99
CA ASN A 106 -0.79 -8.76 -11.20
C ASN A 106 -0.67 -7.54 -10.27
N ALA A 107 -0.90 -6.33 -10.79
CA ALA A 107 -0.82 -5.12 -9.98
C ALA A 107 -1.85 -5.09 -8.84
N GLU A 108 -3.10 -5.48 -9.10
CA GLU A 108 -4.16 -5.57 -8.08
C GLU A 108 -3.81 -6.61 -7.01
N GLN A 109 -3.24 -7.76 -7.41
CA GLN A 109 -2.78 -8.79 -6.48
C GLN A 109 -1.61 -8.30 -5.62
N ILE A 110 -0.62 -7.63 -6.20
CA ILE A 110 0.52 -7.07 -5.47
C ILE A 110 0.03 -5.98 -4.49
N LEU A 111 -0.89 -5.11 -4.92
CA LEU A 111 -1.49 -4.10 -4.05
C LEU A 111 -2.19 -4.73 -2.85
N LEU A 112 -3.01 -5.77 -3.09
CA LEU A 112 -3.70 -6.49 -2.02
C LEU A 112 -2.72 -7.12 -1.02
N LEU A 113 -1.65 -7.76 -1.52
CA LEU A 113 -0.63 -8.38 -0.66
C LEU A 113 0.14 -7.33 0.14
N ALA A 114 0.50 -6.20 -0.47
CA ALA A 114 1.15 -5.09 0.21
C ALA A 114 0.26 -4.54 1.34
N LEU A 115 -1.04 -4.31 1.08
CA LEU A 115 -1.97 -3.85 2.10
C LEU A 115 -2.11 -4.84 3.26
N LYS A 116 -2.17 -6.15 2.97
CA LYS A 116 -2.18 -7.19 4.01
C LYS A 116 -0.91 -7.17 4.87
N VAL A 117 0.26 -7.00 4.26
CA VAL A 117 1.52 -6.84 5.00
C VAL A 117 1.43 -5.63 5.93
N LEU A 118 0.96 -4.49 5.42
CA LEU A 118 0.88 -3.24 6.18
C LEU A 118 -0.14 -3.31 7.33
N GLN A 119 -1.24 -4.02 7.14
CA GLN A 119 -2.31 -4.16 8.12
C GLN A 119 -2.13 -5.34 9.08
N SER A 120 -1.18 -6.25 8.81
CA SER A 120 -0.92 -7.40 9.69
C SER A 120 -0.57 -6.91 11.10
N PRO A 121 -1.17 -7.44 12.17
CA PRO A 121 -0.83 -7.02 13.53
C PRO A 121 0.63 -7.32 13.84
N SER A 122 1.28 -6.43 14.61
CA SER A 122 2.58 -6.74 15.24
C SER A 122 2.36 -7.98 16.11
N ILE A 123 3.03 -9.09 15.82
CA ILE A 123 3.04 -10.22 16.74
C ILE A 123 4.05 -9.84 17.81
N PRO A 124 3.64 -9.53 19.06
CA PRO A 124 4.60 -9.28 20.11
C PRO A 124 5.42 -10.56 20.31
N VAL A 125 6.69 -10.49 19.93
CA VAL A 125 7.66 -11.53 20.26
C VAL A 125 7.92 -11.40 21.76
N TYR A 126 7.14 -12.11 22.56
CA TYR A 126 7.51 -12.37 23.95
C TYR A 126 8.76 -13.25 23.91
N ILE A 127 9.91 -12.63 24.14
CA ILE A 127 11.17 -13.35 24.37
C ILE A 127 10.93 -14.30 25.56
N ARG A 128 11.17 -15.59 25.34
CA ARG A 128 11.27 -16.61 26.40
C ARG A 128 12.70 -16.73 26.87
#